data_AF-A0A167Y888-F1
#
_entry.id   AF-A0A167Y888-F1
#
_cell.length_a   1.000
_cell.length_b   1.000
_cell.length_c   1.000
_cell.angle_alpha   90.00
_cell.angle_beta   90.00
_cell.angle_gamma   90.00
#
_symmetry.space_group_name_H-M   'P 1'
#
loop_
_entity.id
_entity.type
_entity.pdbx_description
1 polymer ?
#
loop_
_entity_poly.entity_id
_entity_poly.type
_entity_poly.pdbx_seq_one_letter_code
_entity_poly.pdbx_strand_id
1 'polypeptide(L)'
;MSQPDPFLQVQEDVLTSISSLRSLFSSHNRIRSLAKSASNPELAQSRSELEQTITDLEADLEDLSQSVRVIEHDPYRYGIELDELERRRQFLADTRTEIEDIKRELERQDTQQDEDKRRQGSAAMQGAEIGAGAAGLPSPSHFDDFDDDEQRGDDYYAMMEQERQMEMMAEQDQQLEGVFRTVGNLRAQADDMGRELEEQAVLIENVDSLADRVGGKLKTGARRLQHIIAKNEGKRLYRFELLYSSAHLRTDTTLGATHHTLNMINIDRVTIRTEKSTFG
;
A
#
# COMPACT_ATOMS: atom_id res chain seq x y z
N MET A 1 21.06 -20.44 3.63
CA MET A 1 20.16 -19.29 3.46
C MET A 1 19.39 -19.17 4.76
N SER A 2 19.70 -18.18 5.59
CA SER A 2 18.91 -17.92 6.81
C SER A 2 17.49 -17.58 6.37
N GLN A 3 16.47 -18.21 6.95
CA GLN A 3 15.09 -17.80 6.71
C GLN A 3 14.95 -16.31 7.10
N PRO A 4 14.27 -15.48 6.28
CA PRO A 4 13.98 -14.10 6.64
C PRO A 4 13.15 -14.09 7.93
N ASP A 5 13.42 -13.11 8.79
CA ASP A 5 12.69 -12.97 10.05
C ASP A 5 11.20 -12.70 9.77
N PRO A 6 10.28 -13.57 10.25
CA PRO A 6 8.85 -13.39 10.01
C PRO A 6 8.34 -12.06 10.55
N PHE A 7 8.97 -11.49 11.59
CA PHE A 7 8.59 -10.19 12.13
C PHE A 7 8.77 -9.08 11.10
N LEU A 8 9.87 -9.09 10.35
CA LEU A 8 10.18 -8.03 9.37
C LEU A 8 9.19 -8.05 8.20
N GLN A 9 8.73 -9.24 7.81
CA GLN A 9 7.72 -9.37 6.75
C GLN A 9 6.38 -8.77 7.19
N VAL A 10 5.91 -9.12 8.39
CA VAL A 10 4.65 -8.56 8.92
C VAL A 10 4.80 -7.06 9.20
N GLN A 11 5.99 -6.60 9.59
CA GLN A 11 6.28 -5.17 9.73
C GLN A 11 6.11 -4.42 8.40
N GLU A 12 6.60 -4.97 7.28
CA GLU A 12 6.39 -4.37 5.95
C GLU A 12 4.90 -4.32 5.61
N ASP A 13 4.16 -5.40 5.87
CA ASP A 13 2.71 -5.47 5.65
C ASP A 13 1.97 -4.39 6.48
N VAL A 14 2.28 -4.27 7.77
CA VAL A 14 1.70 -3.24 8.66
C VAL A 14 2.01 -1.83 8.15
N LEU A 15 3.23 -1.57 7.68
CA LEU A 15 3.59 -0.26 7.10
C LEU A 15 2.77 0.07 5.85
N THR A 16 2.48 -0.92 5.00
CA THR A 16 1.61 -0.73 3.83
C THR A 16 0.15 -0.52 4.22
N SER A 17 -0.32 -1.19 5.27
CA SER A 17 -1.66 -0.99 5.82
C SER A 17 -1.82 0.40 6.44
N ILE A 18 -0.79 0.93 7.13
CA ILE A 18 -0.79 2.29 7.67
C ILE A 18 -0.80 3.34 6.55
N SER A 19 0.00 3.16 5.48
CA SER A 19 -0.01 4.11 4.37
C SER A 19 -1.38 4.15 3.68
N SER A 20 -2.03 2.99 3.55
CA SER A 20 -3.41 2.87 3.07
C SER A 20 -4.41 3.55 4.01
N LEU A 21 -4.26 3.37 5.34
CA LEU A 21 -5.07 4.04 6.35
C LEU A 21 -4.95 5.57 6.27
N ARG A 22 -3.73 6.12 6.11
CA ARG A 22 -3.51 7.57 5.94
C ARG A 22 -4.20 8.12 4.69
N SER A 23 -4.16 7.38 3.59
CA SER A 23 -4.84 7.74 2.34
C SER A 23 -6.36 7.75 2.52
N LEU A 24 -6.93 6.69 3.12
CA LEU A 24 -8.35 6.60 3.45
C LEU A 24 -8.79 7.73 4.40
N PHE A 25 -8.00 8.04 5.42
CA PHE A 25 -8.28 9.11 6.37
C PHE A 25 -8.30 10.49 5.70
N SER A 26 -7.33 10.75 4.82
CA SER A 26 -7.28 12.00 4.03
C SER A 26 -8.49 12.13 3.10
N SER A 27 -8.88 11.03 2.45
CA SER A 27 -10.08 10.95 1.63
C SER A 27 -11.35 11.22 2.44
N HIS A 28 -11.52 10.56 3.59
CA HIS A 28 -12.63 10.77 4.51
C HIS A 28 -12.74 12.23 4.95
N ASN A 29 -11.62 12.85 5.38
CA ASN A 29 -11.60 14.26 5.77
C ASN A 29 -12.01 15.18 4.62
N ARG A 30 -11.57 14.88 3.39
CA ARG A 30 -11.95 15.63 2.20
C ARG A 30 -13.44 15.48 1.88
N ILE A 31 -13.98 14.26 1.87
CA ILE A 31 -15.42 14.01 1.65
C ILE A 31 -16.24 14.76 2.70
N ARG A 32 -15.82 14.71 3.97
CA ARG A 32 -16.46 15.43 5.07
C ARG A 32 -16.47 16.94 4.84
N SER A 33 -15.35 17.51 4.38
CA SER A 33 -15.27 18.96 4.10
C SER A 33 -16.17 19.41 2.93
N LEU A 34 -16.47 18.50 2.00
CA LEU A 34 -17.28 18.78 0.81
C LEU A 34 -18.77 18.46 1.02
N ALA A 35 -19.09 17.52 1.90
CA ALA A 35 -20.45 17.08 2.16
C ALA A 35 -21.23 18.15 2.96
N LYS A 36 -22.14 18.87 2.29
CA LYS A 36 -23.09 19.79 2.94
C LYS A 36 -24.17 19.08 3.78
N SER A 37 -24.32 17.77 3.62
CA SER A 37 -25.28 16.95 4.38
C SER A 37 -24.54 15.82 5.09
N ALA A 38 -24.80 15.68 6.40
CA ALA A 38 -24.23 14.63 7.24
C ALA A 38 -24.71 13.21 6.88
N SER A 39 -25.68 13.07 5.97
CA SER A 39 -26.26 11.80 5.52
C SER A 39 -25.75 11.38 4.13
N ASN A 40 -24.56 11.81 3.72
CA ASN A 40 -23.97 11.34 2.47
C ASN A 40 -23.57 9.85 2.62
N PRO A 41 -24.10 8.91 1.80
CA PRO A 41 -23.72 7.51 1.86
C PRO A 41 -22.21 7.28 1.66
N GLU A 42 -21.53 8.12 0.87
CA GLU A 42 -20.08 8.01 0.65
C GLU A 42 -19.27 8.31 1.92
N LEU A 43 -19.77 9.20 2.79
CA LEU A 43 -19.13 9.50 4.06
C LEU A 43 -19.27 8.31 5.02
N ALA A 44 -20.46 7.69 5.06
CA ALA A 44 -20.70 6.49 5.88
C ALA A 44 -19.86 5.30 5.40
N GLN A 45 -19.73 5.11 4.08
CA GLN A 45 -18.91 4.06 3.51
C GLN A 45 -17.42 4.27 3.82
N SER A 46 -16.88 5.46 3.53
CA SER A 46 -15.46 5.76 3.79
C SER A 46 -15.10 5.63 5.26
N ARG A 47 -16.02 5.99 6.15
CA ARG A 47 -15.88 5.74 7.59
C ARG A 47 -15.86 4.24 7.93
N SER A 48 -16.81 3.46 7.42
CA SER A 48 -16.87 2.02 7.68
C SER A 48 -15.61 1.29 7.21
N GLU A 49 -15.08 1.67 6.03
CA GLU A 49 -13.83 1.11 5.50
C GLU A 49 -12.64 1.47 6.40
N LEU A 50 -12.62 2.69 6.93
CA LEU A 50 -11.58 3.15 7.83
C LEU A 50 -11.65 2.46 9.21
N GLU A 51 -12.84 2.27 9.78
CA GLU A 51 -13.03 1.53 11.03
C GLU A 51 -12.62 0.05 10.87
N GLN A 52 -12.93 -0.58 9.74
CA GLN A 52 -12.53 -1.95 9.44
C GLN A 52 -11.01 -2.07 9.35
N THR A 53 -10.35 -1.20 8.57
CA THR A 53 -8.88 -1.23 8.43
C THR A 53 -8.15 -0.95 9.74
N ILE A 54 -8.68 -0.06 10.60
CA ILE A 54 -8.13 0.14 11.95
C ILE A 54 -8.28 -1.13 12.79
N THR A 55 -9.44 -1.79 12.75
CA THR A 55 -9.68 -3.02 13.52
C THR A 55 -8.73 -4.14 13.10
N ASP A 56 -8.49 -4.29 11.80
CA ASP A 56 -7.55 -5.28 11.26
C ASP A 56 -6.11 -4.96 11.70
N LEU A 57 -5.69 -3.68 11.61
CA LEU A 57 -4.38 -3.23 12.08
C LEU A 57 -4.18 -3.43 13.60
N GLU A 58 -5.22 -3.22 14.41
CA GLU A 58 -5.14 -3.45 15.86
C GLU A 58 -4.92 -4.94 16.19
N ALA A 59 -5.53 -5.84 15.43
CA ALA A 59 -5.31 -7.27 15.58
C ALA A 59 -3.86 -7.65 15.21
N ASP A 60 -3.36 -7.16 14.08
CA ASP A 60 -1.98 -7.40 13.64
C ASP A 60 -0.95 -6.86 14.66
N LEU A 61 -1.20 -5.68 15.24
CA LEU A 61 -0.33 -5.10 16.26
C LEU A 61 -0.36 -5.86 17.58
N GLU A 62 -1.51 -6.41 17.98
CA GLU A 62 -1.61 -7.24 19.17
C GLU A 62 -0.76 -8.51 18.98
N ASP A 63 -0.87 -9.18 17.83
CA ASP A 63 -0.08 -10.37 17.49
C ASP A 63 1.43 -10.05 17.47
N LEU A 64 1.83 -8.93 16.86
CA LEU A 64 3.22 -8.47 16.89
C LEU A 64 3.68 -8.15 18.32
N SER A 65 2.85 -7.54 19.14
CA SER A 65 3.18 -7.24 20.55
C SER A 65 3.43 -8.52 21.36
N GLN A 66 2.64 -9.57 21.12
CA GLN A 66 2.84 -10.87 21.76
C GLN A 66 4.16 -11.50 21.27
N SER A 67 4.47 -11.38 19.99
CA SER A 67 5.75 -11.87 19.44
C SER A 67 6.95 -11.19 20.10
N VAL A 68 6.89 -9.87 20.31
CA VAL A 68 7.94 -9.09 20.99
C VAL A 68 8.07 -9.51 22.45
N ARG A 69 6.96 -9.71 23.18
CA ARG A 69 6.98 -10.21 24.57
C ARG A 69 7.62 -11.59 24.69
N VAL A 70 7.38 -12.49 23.74
CA VAL A 70 8.03 -13.81 23.73
C VAL A 70 9.53 -13.68 23.54
N ILE A 71 9.97 -12.77 22.67
CA ILE A 71 11.40 -12.50 22.43
C ILE A 71 12.05 -11.85 23.67
N GLU A 72 11.35 -10.96 24.38
CA GLU A 72 11.83 -10.31 25.61
C GLU A 72 12.23 -11.33 26.70
N HIS A 73 11.54 -12.47 26.76
CA HIS A 73 11.82 -13.49 27.76
C HIS A 73 13.11 -14.29 27.51
N ASP A 74 13.50 -14.51 26.25
CA ASP A 74 14.73 -15.25 25.91
C ASP A 74 15.36 -14.76 24.58
N PRO A 75 16.00 -13.58 24.56
CA PRO A 75 16.55 -12.99 23.34
C PRO A 75 17.64 -13.87 22.68
N TYR A 76 18.45 -14.55 23.49
CA TYR A 76 19.57 -15.37 23.03
C TYR A 76 19.12 -16.61 22.27
N ARG A 77 17.96 -17.19 22.64
CA ARG A 77 17.39 -18.35 21.95
C ARG A 77 16.94 -18.03 20.53
N TYR A 78 16.52 -16.81 20.29
CA TYR A 78 16.08 -16.33 18.98
C TYR A 78 17.21 -15.66 18.18
N GLY A 79 18.38 -15.45 18.79
CA GLY A 79 19.53 -14.82 18.13
C GLY A 79 19.28 -13.37 17.74
N ILE A 80 18.45 -12.67 18.51
CA ILE A 80 18.05 -11.28 18.27
C ILE A 80 18.91 -10.37 19.17
N GLU A 81 19.49 -9.33 18.58
CA GLU A 81 20.24 -8.31 19.31
C GLU A 81 19.30 -7.45 20.18
N LEU A 82 19.75 -7.01 21.35
CA LEU A 82 18.96 -6.14 22.24
C LEU A 82 18.52 -4.85 21.55
N ASP A 83 19.39 -4.27 20.72
CA ASP A 83 19.09 -3.08 19.94
C ASP A 83 17.95 -3.32 18.92
N GLU A 84 17.86 -4.53 18.39
CA GLU A 84 16.78 -4.91 17.47
C GLU A 84 15.46 -5.05 18.20
N LEU A 85 15.48 -5.65 19.40
CA LEU A 85 14.29 -5.75 20.25
C LEU A 85 13.74 -4.37 20.63
N GLU A 86 14.62 -3.42 20.96
CA GLU A 86 14.22 -2.03 21.25
C GLU A 86 13.59 -1.35 20.04
N ARG A 87 14.15 -1.54 18.83
CA ARG A 87 13.56 -1.04 17.59
C ARG A 87 12.16 -1.58 17.35
N ARG A 88 11.92 -2.89 17.57
CA ARG A 88 10.59 -3.50 17.44
C ARG A 88 9.59 -2.89 18.42
N ARG A 89 10.02 -2.66 19.65
CA ARG A 89 9.18 -2.04 20.68
C ARG A 89 8.81 -0.61 20.31
N GLN A 90 9.79 0.17 19.83
CA GLN A 90 9.57 1.54 19.40
C GLN A 90 8.60 1.61 18.22
N PHE A 91 8.80 0.77 17.20
CA PHE A 91 7.89 0.66 16.06
C PHE A 91 6.43 0.40 16.46
N LEU A 92 6.22 -0.56 17.38
CA LEU A 92 4.87 -0.87 17.88
C LEU A 92 4.26 0.29 18.67
N ALA A 93 5.06 0.98 19.49
CA ALA A 93 4.60 2.13 20.25
C ALA A 93 4.22 3.31 19.35
N ASP A 94 5.04 3.61 18.35
CA ASP A 94 4.79 4.69 17.39
C ASP A 94 3.53 4.40 16.56
N THR A 95 3.41 3.18 16.04
CA THR A 95 2.24 2.77 15.25
C THR A 95 0.95 2.80 16.07
N ARG A 96 0.99 2.31 17.31
CA ARG A 96 -0.17 2.33 18.19
C ARG A 96 -0.62 3.76 18.51
N THR A 97 0.33 4.64 18.77
CA THR A 97 0.06 6.07 19.00
C THR A 97 -0.62 6.70 17.78
N GLU A 98 -0.13 6.40 16.58
CA GLU A 98 -0.72 6.91 15.34
C GLU A 98 -2.17 6.45 15.12
N ILE A 99 -2.47 5.17 15.35
CA ILE A 99 -3.83 4.64 15.24
C ILE A 99 -4.75 5.28 16.29
N GLU A 100 -4.26 5.44 17.53
CA GLU A 100 -5.01 6.11 18.60
C GLU A 100 -5.30 7.58 18.26
N ASP A 101 -4.37 8.29 17.64
CA ASP A 101 -4.55 9.68 17.19
C ASP A 101 -5.63 9.78 16.09
N ILE A 102 -5.62 8.87 15.12
CA ILE A 102 -6.64 8.79 14.06
C ILE A 102 -8.02 8.50 14.66
N LYS A 103 -8.12 7.52 15.57
CA LYS A 103 -9.35 7.20 16.30
C LYS A 103 -9.89 8.41 17.07
N ARG A 104 -9.03 9.09 17.82
CA ARG A 104 -9.41 10.27 18.59
C ARG A 104 -9.94 11.39 17.69
N GLU A 105 -9.31 11.61 16.54
CA GLU A 105 -9.80 12.61 15.60
C GLU A 105 -11.16 12.21 15.02
N LEU A 106 -11.42 10.93 14.71
CA LEU A 106 -12.75 10.47 14.27
C LEU A 106 -13.83 10.72 15.33
N GLU A 107 -13.58 10.37 16.60
CA GLU A 107 -14.52 10.62 17.69
C GLU A 107 -14.80 12.12 17.89
N ARG A 108 -13.77 12.96 17.73
CA ARG A 108 -13.91 14.42 17.76
C ARG A 108 -14.79 14.93 16.61
N GLN A 109 -14.71 14.30 15.45
CA GLN A 109 -15.52 14.67 14.29
C GLN A 109 -16.99 14.30 14.46
N ASP A 110 -17.29 13.21 15.18
CA ASP A 110 -18.67 12.81 15.49
C ASP A 110 -19.36 13.74 16.47
N THR A 111 -18.66 14.07 17.54
CA THR A 111 -19.16 15.01 18.55
C THR A 111 -19.47 16.38 17.94
N GLN A 112 -18.65 16.85 16.99
CA GLN A 112 -18.93 18.08 16.24
C GLN A 112 -20.18 17.97 15.36
N GLN A 113 -20.39 16.84 14.67
CA GLN A 113 -21.60 16.64 13.87
C GLN A 113 -22.87 16.64 14.72
N ASP A 114 -22.82 16.03 15.91
CA ASP A 114 -23.96 16.01 16.82
C ASP A 114 -24.26 17.39 17.41
N GLU A 115 -23.23 18.21 17.69
CA GLU A 115 -23.42 19.59 18.11
C GLU A 115 -24.03 20.47 17.01
N ASP A 116 -23.58 20.35 15.76
CA ASP A 116 -24.10 21.13 14.63
C ASP A 116 -25.57 20.78 14.33
N LYS A 117 -25.93 19.49 14.38
CA LYS A 117 -27.32 19.04 14.27
C LYS A 117 -28.20 19.61 15.38
N ARG A 118 -27.72 19.65 16.63
CA ARG A 118 -28.44 20.22 17.78
C ARG A 118 -28.64 21.74 17.65
N ARG A 119 -27.62 22.47 17.16
CA ARG A 119 -27.70 23.92 16.94
C ARG A 119 -28.71 24.27 15.85
N GLN A 120 -28.70 23.55 14.72
CA GLN A 120 -29.70 23.71 13.65
C GLN A 120 -31.12 23.33 14.09
N GLY A 121 -31.27 22.27 14.90
CA GLY A 121 -32.57 21.88 15.47
C GLY A 121 -33.16 22.91 16.45
N SER A 122 -32.32 23.61 17.23
CA SER A 122 -32.79 24.63 18.17
C SER A 122 -33.20 25.97 17.50
N ALA A 123 -32.57 26.32 16.38
CA ALA A 123 -32.91 27.52 15.61
C ALA A 123 -34.31 27.42 14.96
N ALA A 124 -34.74 26.21 14.58
CA ALA A 124 -36.08 25.98 14.03
C ALA A 124 -37.20 26.09 15.09
N MET A 125 -36.91 25.89 16.39
CA MET A 125 -37.90 25.95 17.46
C MET A 125 -38.08 27.36 18.04
N GLN A 126 -37.08 28.24 17.92
CA GLN A 126 -37.11 29.59 18.48
C GLN A 126 -37.71 30.65 17.52
N GLY A 127 -37.98 30.28 16.26
CA GLY A 127 -38.67 31.12 15.27
C GLY A 127 -40.20 31.05 15.30
N ALA A 128 -40.80 30.18 16.12
CA ALA A 128 -42.24 29.92 16.14
C ALA A 128 -43.03 30.75 17.18
N GLU A 129 -42.39 31.64 17.95
CA GLU A 129 -43.04 32.35 19.06
C GLU A 129 -43.15 33.89 18.88
N ILE A 130 -42.84 34.42 17.69
CA ILE A 130 -43.04 35.84 17.36
C ILE A 130 -43.85 35.95 16.05
N GLY A 131 -45.16 35.72 16.12
CA GLY A 131 -46.01 35.81 14.93
C GLY A 131 -47.49 35.49 15.11
N ALA A 132 -48.07 35.71 16.29
CA ALA A 132 -49.53 35.68 16.46
C ALA A 132 -50.14 36.98 15.93
N GLY A 133 -50.24 37.10 14.59
CA GLY A 133 -50.79 38.27 13.92
C GLY A 133 -51.19 37.97 12.48
N ALA A 134 -52.46 37.59 12.28
CA ALA A 134 -53.26 37.79 11.08
C ALA A 134 -52.58 37.56 9.71
N ALA A 135 -52.58 36.33 9.22
CA ALA A 135 -52.51 36.02 7.79
C ALA A 135 -53.58 34.96 7.49
N GLY A 136 -54.78 35.46 7.15
CA GLY A 136 -55.90 34.63 6.73
C GLY A 136 -55.60 33.93 5.41
N LEU A 137 -55.91 32.64 5.36
CA LEU A 137 -56.09 31.94 4.08
C LEU A 137 -57.16 32.70 3.27
N PRO A 138 -56.92 32.99 1.97
CA PRO A 138 -57.92 33.65 1.15
C PRO A 138 -59.17 32.77 1.03
N SER A 139 -60.35 33.37 1.19
CA SER A 139 -61.63 32.65 1.18
C SER A 139 -62.02 32.20 -0.24
N PRO A 140 -62.71 31.05 -0.40
CA PRO A 140 -63.01 30.44 -1.72
C PRO A 140 -63.88 31.28 -2.67
N SER A 141 -64.47 32.37 -2.19
CA SER A 141 -65.32 33.28 -2.96
C SER A 141 -64.54 34.31 -3.79
N HIS A 142 -63.20 34.24 -3.85
CA HIS A 142 -62.37 35.07 -4.73
C HIS A 142 -62.07 34.41 -6.09
N PHE A 143 -62.63 33.22 -6.35
CA PHE A 143 -62.47 32.47 -7.60
C PHE A 143 -63.67 32.61 -8.57
N ASP A 144 -64.70 33.39 -8.21
CA ASP A 144 -65.98 33.44 -8.96
C ASP A 144 -66.14 34.71 -9.83
N ASP A 145 -65.07 35.47 -10.06
CA ASP A 145 -65.08 36.68 -10.90
C ASP A 145 -63.97 36.60 -11.98
N PHE A 146 -64.06 35.59 -12.83
CA PHE A 146 -63.19 35.42 -14.00
C PHE A 146 -64.02 35.14 -15.25
N ASP A 147 -64.76 36.15 -15.72
CA ASP A 147 -65.41 36.11 -17.03
C ASP A 147 -64.91 37.23 -17.97
N ASP A 148 -63.79 37.88 -17.66
CA ASP A 148 -63.20 38.90 -18.54
C ASP A 148 -61.68 39.04 -18.30
N ASP A 149 -60.84 38.11 -18.81
CA ASP A 149 -59.40 38.37 -19.00
C ASP A 149 -58.65 37.21 -19.72
N GLU A 150 -58.89 37.04 -21.02
CA GLU A 150 -58.02 36.20 -21.87
C GLU A 150 -56.61 36.82 -22.07
N GLN A 151 -56.38 38.08 -21.66
CA GLN A 151 -55.07 38.74 -21.71
C GLN A 151 -54.24 38.60 -20.42
N ARG A 152 -54.85 38.37 -19.26
CA ARG A 152 -54.14 38.33 -17.96
C ARG A 152 -53.56 36.96 -17.62
N GLY A 153 -54.07 35.90 -18.25
CA GLY A 153 -53.50 34.55 -18.15
C GLY A 153 -52.14 34.44 -18.85
N ASP A 154 -51.94 35.13 -19.97
CA ASP A 154 -50.73 35.06 -20.80
C ASP A 154 -49.50 35.64 -20.05
N ASP A 155 -49.68 36.73 -19.30
CA ASP A 155 -48.63 37.32 -18.45
C ASP A 155 -48.23 36.39 -17.28
N TYR A 156 -49.18 35.65 -16.70
CA TYR A 156 -48.90 34.71 -15.61
C TYR A 156 -48.12 33.48 -16.11
N TYR A 157 -48.47 32.96 -17.29
CA TYR A 157 -47.74 31.87 -17.92
C TYR A 157 -46.33 32.30 -18.37
N ALA A 158 -46.20 33.50 -18.94
CA ALA A 158 -44.90 34.06 -19.33
C ALA A 158 -43.99 34.29 -18.10
N MET A 159 -44.54 34.77 -16.99
CA MET A 159 -43.80 34.95 -15.73
C MET A 159 -43.35 33.60 -15.14
N MET A 160 -44.22 32.58 -15.14
CA MET A 160 -43.88 31.23 -14.65
C MET A 160 -42.81 30.55 -15.54
N GLU A 161 -42.86 30.78 -16.85
CA GLU A 161 -41.83 30.28 -17.78
C GLU A 161 -40.48 30.98 -17.55
N GLN A 162 -40.48 32.27 -17.26
CA GLN A 162 -39.28 33.02 -16.88
C GLN A 162 -38.69 32.52 -15.56
N GLU A 163 -39.51 32.27 -14.54
CA GLU A 163 -39.05 31.69 -13.27
C GLU A 163 -38.41 30.32 -13.47
N ARG A 164 -39.04 29.44 -14.25
CA ARG A 164 -38.48 28.13 -14.58
C ARG A 164 -37.16 28.22 -15.35
N GLN A 165 -37.02 29.21 -16.23
CA GLN A 165 -35.79 29.44 -16.98
C GLN A 165 -34.66 29.98 -16.08
N MET A 166 -34.99 30.83 -15.10
CA MET A 166 -34.04 31.28 -14.07
C MET A 166 -33.61 30.13 -13.15
N GLU A 167 -34.52 29.24 -12.77
CA GLU A 167 -34.21 28.05 -11.99
C GLU A 167 -33.26 27.12 -12.75
N MET A 168 -33.53 26.88 -14.04
CA MET A 168 -32.66 26.09 -14.91
C MET A 168 -31.26 26.71 -15.10
N MET A 169 -31.17 28.04 -15.16
CA MET A 169 -29.88 28.75 -15.21
C MET A 169 -29.13 28.62 -13.88
N ALA A 170 -29.82 28.74 -12.75
CA ALA A 170 -29.22 28.60 -11.42
C ALA A 170 -28.71 27.16 -11.19
N GLU A 171 -29.46 26.14 -11.63
CA GLU A 171 -29.03 24.74 -11.57
C GLU A 171 -27.77 24.49 -12.41
N GLN A 172 -27.70 25.05 -13.62
CA GLN A 172 -26.50 24.94 -14.46
C GLN A 172 -25.28 25.62 -13.85
N ASP A 173 -25.45 26.79 -13.22
CA ASP A 173 -24.35 27.50 -12.57
C ASP A 173 -23.79 26.69 -11.38
N GLN A 174 -24.66 26.03 -10.62
CA GLN A 174 -24.28 25.10 -9.56
C GLN A 174 -23.53 23.87 -10.11
N GLN A 175 -23.93 23.34 -11.27
CA GLN A 175 -23.21 22.25 -11.94
C GLN A 175 -21.81 22.68 -12.41
N LEU A 176 -21.69 23.88 -12.99
CA LEU A 176 -20.41 24.44 -13.41
C LEU A 176 -19.48 24.65 -12.21
N GLU A 177 -20.00 25.11 -11.07
CA GLU A 177 -19.21 25.21 -9.84
C GLU A 177 -18.66 23.83 -9.40
N GLY A 178 -19.47 22.77 -9.51
CA GLY A 178 -19.04 21.39 -9.28
C GLY A 178 -17.91 20.94 -10.20
N VAL A 179 -17.99 21.30 -11.49
CA VAL A 179 -16.93 21.03 -12.47
C VAL A 179 -15.66 21.83 -12.14
N PHE A 180 -15.77 23.12 -11.80
CA PHE A 180 -14.62 23.95 -11.40
C PHE A 180 -13.89 23.39 -10.18
N ARG A 181 -14.64 22.91 -9.18
CA ARG A 181 -14.06 22.24 -8.00
C ARG A 181 -13.36 20.94 -8.38
N THR A 182 -13.95 20.16 -9.29
CA THR A 182 -13.34 18.92 -9.79
C THR A 182 -12.05 19.20 -10.56
N VAL A 183 -12.04 20.23 -11.41
CA VAL A 183 -10.82 20.67 -12.14
C VAL A 183 -9.76 21.22 -11.18
N GLY A 184 -10.17 21.99 -10.16
CA GLY A 184 -9.26 22.47 -9.11
C GLY A 184 -8.61 21.32 -8.35
N ASN A 185 -9.38 20.29 -8.02
CA ASN A 185 -8.90 19.08 -7.37
C ASN A 185 -7.96 18.26 -8.26
N LEU A 186 -8.30 18.08 -9.54
CA LEU A 186 -7.42 17.41 -10.52
C LEU A 186 -6.12 18.18 -10.71
N ARG A 187 -6.16 19.52 -10.66
CA ARG A 187 -4.97 20.36 -10.71
C ARG A 187 -4.10 20.19 -9.47
N ALA A 188 -4.69 20.17 -8.27
CA ALA A 188 -3.95 19.91 -7.03
C ALA A 188 -3.30 18.52 -7.04
N GLN A 189 -4.06 17.50 -7.45
CA GLN A 189 -3.54 16.15 -7.61
C GLN A 189 -2.43 16.07 -8.67
N ALA A 190 -2.54 16.82 -9.77
CA ALA A 190 -1.49 16.89 -10.78
C ALA A 190 -0.22 17.60 -10.28
N ASP A 191 -0.35 18.59 -9.38
CA ASP A 191 0.80 19.25 -8.75
C ASP A 191 1.51 18.30 -7.78
N ASP A 192 0.75 17.59 -6.94
CA ASP A 192 1.28 16.59 -6.01
C ASP A 192 1.93 15.42 -6.77
N MET A 193 1.27 14.91 -7.82
CA MET A 193 1.87 13.90 -8.72
C MET A 193 3.12 14.44 -9.43
N GLY A 194 3.14 15.72 -9.79
CA GLY A 194 4.31 16.35 -10.41
C GLY A 194 5.53 16.37 -9.49
N ARG A 195 5.33 16.71 -8.21
CA ARG A 195 6.39 16.70 -7.20
C ARG A 195 6.84 15.29 -6.85
N GLU A 196 5.90 14.36 -6.68
CA GLU A 196 6.21 12.95 -6.43
C GLU A 196 6.99 12.33 -7.59
N LEU A 197 6.67 12.67 -8.84
CA LEU A 197 7.45 12.24 -10.01
C LEU A 197 8.85 12.88 -10.06
N GLU A 198 9.00 14.13 -9.62
CA GLU A 198 10.31 14.79 -9.50
C GLU A 198 11.16 14.14 -8.39
N GLU A 199 10.56 13.83 -7.25
CA GLU A 199 11.18 13.08 -6.16
C GLU A 199 11.57 11.65 -6.61
N GLN A 200 10.69 10.97 -7.35
CA GLN A 200 10.97 9.67 -7.95
C GLN A 200 12.07 9.74 -9.02
N ALA A 201 12.18 10.83 -9.79
CA ALA A 201 13.28 11.00 -10.74
C ALA A 201 14.64 11.06 -10.02
N VAL A 202 14.71 11.78 -8.89
CA VAL A 202 15.89 11.81 -8.02
C VAL A 202 16.15 10.44 -7.38
N LEU A 203 15.10 9.73 -6.97
CA LEU A 203 15.23 8.38 -6.45
C LEU A 203 15.74 7.38 -7.49
N ILE A 204 15.26 7.47 -8.75
CA ILE A 204 15.70 6.62 -9.85
C ILE A 204 17.17 6.85 -10.18
N GLU A 205 17.67 8.09 -10.14
CA GLU A 205 19.09 8.38 -10.30
C GLU A 205 19.93 7.70 -9.20
N ASN A 206 19.45 7.70 -7.96
CA ASN A 206 20.08 6.98 -6.86
C ASN A 206 20.04 5.46 -7.05
N VAL A 207 18.92 4.92 -7.55
CA VAL A 207 18.77 3.49 -7.88
C VAL A 207 19.72 3.07 -9.00
N ASP A 208 19.91 3.91 -10.03
CA ASP A 208 20.87 3.66 -11.12
C ASP A 208 22.31 3.61 -10.58
N SER A 209 22.67 4.56 -9.70
CA SER A 209 23.97 4.55 -9.03
C SER A 209 24.21 3.30 -8.16
N LEU A 210 23.14 2.81 -7.51
CA LEU A 210 23.18 1.58 -6.72
C LEU A 210 23.28 0.36 -7.62
N ALA A 211 22.55 0.34 -8.73
CA ALA A 211 22.61 -0.71 -9.75
C ALA A 211 24.01 -0.81 -10.38
N ASP A 212 24.66 0.32 -10.67
CA ASP A 212 26.05 0.37 -11.13
C ASP A 212 27.04 -0.20 -10.10
N ARG A 213 26.85 0.14 -8.82
CA ARG A 213 27.65 -0.40 -7.72
C ARG A 213 27.47 -1.91 -7.57
N VAL A 214 26.23 -2.38 -7.62
CA VAL A 214 25.89 -3.81 -7.54
C VAL A 214 26.43 -4.54 -8.77
N GLY A 215 26.31 -3.97 -9.97
CA GLY A 215 26.87 -4.48 -11.21
C GLY A 215 28.40 -4.60 -11.15
N GLY A 216 29.08 -3.59 -10.60
CA GLY A 216 30.53 -3.62 -10.37
C GLY A 216 30.96 -4.71 -9.37
N LYS A 217 30.21 -4.87 -8.27
CA LYS A 217 30.44 -5.94 -7.28
C LYS A 217 30.17 -7.32 -7.88
N LEU A 218 29.09 -7.50 -8.63
CA LEU A 218 28.77 -8.75 -9.33
C LEU A 218 29.84 -9.10 -10.36
N LYS A 219 30.29 -8.14 -11.19
CA LYS A 219 31.37 -8.35 -12.16
C LYS A 219 32.68 -8.76 -11.48
N THR A 220 32.98 -8.17 -10.33
CA THR A 220 34.15 -8.52 -9.52
C THR A 220 34.00 -9.92 -8.90
N GLY A 221 32.82 -10.26 -8.39
CA GLY A 221 32.47 -11.59 -7.89
C GLY A 221 32.59 -12.66 -8.97
N ALA A 222 32.03 -12.40 -10.16
CA ALA A 222 32.12 -13.27 -11.32
C ALA A 222 33.57 -13.52 -11.74
N ARG A 223 34.42 -12.47 -11.80
CA ARG A 223 35.86 -12.62 -12.07
C ARG A 223 36.58 -13.44 -11.01
N ARG A 224 36.25 -13.27 -9.73
CA ARG A 224 36.81 -14.08 -8.64
C ARG A 224 36.39 -15.54 -8.75
N LEU A 225 35.12 -15.81 -9.07
CA LEU A 225 34.63 -17.16 -9.33
C LEU A 225 35.35 -17.80 -10.51
N GLN A 226 35.48 -17.10 -11.64
CA GLN A 226 36.25 -17.57 -12.79
C GLN A 226 37.72 -17.86 -12.42
N HIS A 227 38.35 -16.99 -11.64
CA HIS A 227 39.73 -17.20 -11.18
C HIS A 227 39.86 -18.42 -10.25
N ILE A 228 38.90 -18.64 -9.36
CA ILE A 228 38.87 -19.82 -8.47
C ILE A 228 38.66 -21.09 -9.30
N ILE A 229 37.75 -21.08 -10.27
CA ILE A 229 37.50 -22.20 -11.18
C ILE A 229 38.79 -22.54 -11.94
N ALA A 230 39.43 -21.57 -12.60
CA ALA A 230 40.67 -21.77 -13.34
C ALA A 230 41.82 -22.28 -12.45
N LYS A 231 41.95 -21.74 -11.22
CA LYS A 231 42.98 -22.19 -10.26
C LYS A 231 42.69 -23.60 -9.74
N ASN A 232 41.42 -23.97 -9.59
CA ASN A 232 41.02 -25.31 -9.17
C ASN A 232 41.27 -26.34 -10.29
N GLU A 233 40.95 -26.00 -11.54
CA GLU A 233 41.26 -26.81 -12.72
C GLU A 233 42.78 -27.06 -12.84
N GLY A 234 43.61 -26.02 -12.75
CA GLY A 234 45.07 -26.16 -12.78
C GLY A 234 45.61 -27.04 -11.65
N LYS A 235 45.17 -26.85 -10.41
CA LYS A 235 45.57 -27.72 -9.28
C LYS A 235 45.13 -29.17 -9.48
N ARG A 236 43.95 -29.39 -10.07
CA ARG A 236 43.45 -30.73 -10.37
C ARG A 236 44.29 -31.41 -11.44
N LEU A 237 44.73 -30.66 -12.45
CA LEU A 237 45.64 -31.12 -13.50
C LEU A 237 47.03 -31.45 -12.95
N TYR A 238 47.65 -30.57 -12.16
CA TYR A 238 48.95 -30.85 -11.51
C TYR A 238 48.88 -32.06 -10.57
N ARG A 239 47.78 -32.23 -9.82
CA ARG A 239 47.59 -33.41 -8.99
C ARG A 239 47.44 -34.67 -9.84
N PHE A 240 46.77 -34.59 -10.99
CA PHE A 240 46.66 -35.70 -11.92
C PHE A 240 48.02 -36.07 -12.54
N GLU A 241 48.81 -35.11 -12.99
CA GLU A 241 50.16 -35.36 -13.54
C GLU A 241 51.10 -35.95 -12.49
N LEU A 242 51.08 -35.45 -11.25
CA LEU A 242 51.88 -36.00 -10.15
C LEU A 242 51.48 -37.45 -9.84
N LEU A 243 50.18 -37.75 -9.86
CA LEU A 243 49.68 -39.12 -9.68
C LEU A 243 50.03 -40.02 -10.88
N TYR A 244 49.98 -39.50 -12.11
CA TYR A 244 50.31 -40.23 -13.33
C TYR A 244 51.81 -40.57 -13.41
N SER A 245 52.68 -39.61 -13.09
CA SER A 245 54.13 -39.80 -13.00
C SER A 245 54.51 -40.79 -11.89
N SER A 246 53.86 -40.70 -10.72
CA SER A 246 54.07 -41.65 -9.62
C SER A 246 53.57 -43.07 -9.91
N ALA A 247 52.51 -43.20 -10.73
CA ALA A 247 51.99 -44.50 -11.15
C ALA A 247 52.88 -45.18 -12.19
N HIS A 248 53.45 -44.42 -13.14
CA HIS A 248 54.40 -44.95 -14.13
C HIS A 248 55.73 -45.38 -13.49
N LEU A 249 56.24 -44.64 -12.50
CA LEU A 249 57.44 -45.06 -11.76
C LEU A 249 57.23 -46.36 -10.97
N ARG A 250 55.99 -46.69 -10.57
CA ARG A 250 55.67 -47.94 -9.86
C ARG A 250 55.55 -49.15 -10.79
N THR A 251 55.10 -48.98 -12.03
CA THR A 251 54.99 -50.09 -13.00
C THR A 251 56.35 -50.59 -13.47
N ASP A 252 57.36 -49.71 -13.58
CA ASP A 252 58.71 -50.12 -13.99
C ASP A 252 59.46 -50.91 -12.90
N THR A 253 59.16 -50.65 -11.62
CA THR A 253 59.71 -51.46 -10.52
C THR A 253 59.06 -52.83 -10.36
N THR A 254 57.86 -53.05 -10.89
CA THR A 254 57.11 -54.31 -10.72
C THR A 254 57.10 -55.20 -11.96
N LEU A 255 57.43 -54.68 -13.16
CA LEU A 255 57.55 -55.50 -14.37
C LEU A 255 58.74 -56.48 -14.35
N GLY A 256 59.69 -56.32 -13.43
CA GLY A 256 60.79 -57.27 -13.23
C GLY A 256 60.44 -58.51 -12.39
N ALA A 257 59.25 -58.60 -11.78
CA ALA A 257 59.03 -59.53 -10.67
C ALA A 257 57.85 -60.52 -10.80
N THR A 258 57.08 -60.53 -11.90
CA THR A 258 55.92 -61.44 -11.99
C THR A 258 55.78 -62.10 -13.35
N HIS A 259 56.62 -63.12 -13.60
CA HIS A 259 56.35 -64.16 -14.60
C HIS A 259 55.86 -65.48 -13.97
N HIS A 260 55.43 -65.45 -12.71
CA HIS A 260 54.97 -66.65 -12.02
C HIS A 260 53.74 -66.37 -11.16
N THR A 261 52.72 -67.22 -11.33
CA THR A 261 51.49 -67.38 -10.52
C THR A 261 50.34 -66.41 -10.86
N LEU A 262 49.36 -66.90 -11.64
CA LEU A 262 48.07 -67.46 -11.18
C LEU A 262 47.00 -66.36 -11.11
N ASN A 263 46.17 -66.18 -12.15
CA ASN A 263 44.96 -66.97 -12.36
C ASN A 263 44.09 -67.06 -11.09
N MET A 264 43.34 -66.00 -10.78
CA MET A 264 41.98 -66.06 -10.25
C MET A 264 41.36 -64.66 -10.31
N ILE A 265 40.03 -64.64 -10.47
CA ILE A 265 39.13 -63.47 -10.39
C ILE A 265 38.92 -62.75 -11.73
N ASN A 266 38.21 -63.48 -12.59
CA ASN A 266 37.29 -62.90 -13.54
C ASN A 266 36.09 -62.33 -12.75
N ILE A 267 35.87 -61.02 -12.78
CA ILE A 267 34.54 -60.42 -12.56
C ILE A 267 34.30 -59.42 -13.69
N ASP A 268 33.35 -59.81 -14.52
CA ASP A 268 32.83 -59.17 -15.72
C ASP A 268 32.26 -57.75 -15.49
N ARG A 269 32.39 -56.95 -16.57
CA ARG A 269 31.43 -55.98 -17.13
C ARG A 269 30.90 -54.86 -16.22
N VAL A 270 31.06 -53.61 -16.68
CA VAL A 270 29.94 -52.83 -17.27
C VAL A 270 30.52 -51.65 -18.06
N THR A 271 30.31 -51.72 -19.37
CA THR A 271 30.28 -50.60 -20.31
C THR A 271 29.32 -49.52 -19.82
N ILE A 272 29.83 -48.36 -19.39
CA ILE A 272 28.99 -47.16 -19.23
C ILE A 272 29.18 -46.26 -20.44
N ARG A 273 28.13 -46.29 -21.27
CA ARG A 273 27.76 -45.36 -22.34
C ARG A 273 28.21 -43.93 -22.08
N THR A 274 28.91 -43.37 -23.05
CA THR A 274 29.02 -41.94 -23.30
C THR A 274 27.74 -41.45 -24.00
N GLU A 275 26.83 -40.82 -23.26
CA GLU A 275 25.79 -39.95 -23.83
C GLU A 275 25.50 -38.79 -22.86
N LYS A 276 25.86 -37.58 -23.30
CA LYS A 276 25.13 -36.30 -23.17
C LYS A 276 26.02 -35.22 -23.77
N SER A 277 25.82 -34.91 -25.05
CA SER A 277 24.86 -33.91 -25.52
C SER A 277 25.35 -32.50 -25.20
N THR A 278 26.00 -31.95 -26.21
CA THR A 278 26.10 -30.53 -26.51
C THR A 278 24.76 -29.84 -26.27
N PHE A 279 24.70 -28.90 -25.33
CA PHE A 279 23.73 -27.82 -25.37
C PHE A 279 24.48 -26.57 -25.81
N GLY A 280 24.15 -26.11 -27.02
CA GLY A 280 24.20 -24.69 -27.36
C GLY A 280 22.94 -23.99 -26.87
#